data_AF-A0A3D5F0R0-F1
#
_entry.id   AF-A0A3D5F0R0-F1
#
_cell.length_a   1.000
_cell.length_b   1.000
_cell.length_c   1.000
_cell.angle_alpha   90.00
_cell.angle_beta   90.00
_cell.angle_gamma   90.00
#
_symmetry.space_group_name_H-M   'P 1'
#
loop_
_entity.id
_entity.type
_entity.pdbx_description
1 polymer ?
#
loop_
_entity_poly.entity_id
_entity_poly.type
_entity_poly.pdbx_seq_one_letter_code
_entity_poly.pdbx_strand_id
1 'polypeptide(L)'
;TARLQVAVDGDTLNLQLETPLANLVGFEHAPRTDQQKRAIRAMAERLRQAGEIFTPSPAARCTTVSVELESPLLQPSPPSGGDGHADLDGSFVFRCENAAALRDLEVGLFASFPKLRRIDVQVAGPRGQSAARLSPQQRRVSW
;
A
#
# COMPACT_ATOMS: atom_id res chain seq x y z
N THR A 1 4.29 0.96 12.19
CA THR A 1 4.67 -0.09 11.22
C THR A 1 3.47 -0.35 10.32
N ALA A 2 3.70 -0.66 9.04
CA ALA A 2 2.65 -1.10 8.12
C ALA A 2 2.81 -2.60 7.80
N ARG A 3 1.74 -3.21 7.30
CA ARG A 3 1.72 -4.59 6.81
C ARG A 3 1.37 -4.57 5.32
N LEU A 4 2.08 -5.37 4.52
CA LEU A 4 1.78 -5.55 3.10
C LEU A 4 1.66 -7.04 2.79
N GLN A 5 0.51 -7.46 2.31
CA GLN A 5 0.32 -8.79 1.75
C GLN A 5 0.46 -8.70 0.23
N VAL A 6 1.21 -9.63 -0.35
CA VAL A 6 1.47 -9.74 -1.78
C VAL A 6 1.03 -11.12 -2.21
N ALA A 7 0.08 -11.22 -3.13
CA ALA A 7 -0.36 -12.49 -3.68
C ALA A 7 -0.23 -12.48 -5.21
N VAL A 8 0.39 -13.51 -5.75
CA VAL A 8 0.51 -13.73 -7.20
C VAL A 8 -0.35 -14.93 -7.57
N ASP A 9 -1.41 -14.69 -8.33
CA ASP A 9 -2.32 -15.71 -8.82
C ASP A 9 -2.49 -15.57 -10.34
N GLY A 10 -1.99 -16.56 -11.08
CA GLY A 10 -1.94 -16.51 -12.55
C GLY A 10 -1.20 -15.28 -13.06
N ASP A 11 -1.91 -14.43 -13.81
CA ASP A 11 -1.43 -13.15 -14.36
C ASP A 11 -1.72 -11.94 -13.47
N THR A 12 -2.27 -12.17 -12.29
CA THR A 12 -2.76 -11.13 -11.38
C THR A 12 -1.85 -11.00 -10.16
N LEU A 13 -1.48 -9.76 -9.85
CA LEU A 13 -0.77 -9.38 -8.62
C LEU A 13 -1.74 -8.59 -7.73
N ASN A 14 -2.07 -9.17 -6.58
CA ASN A 14 -2.92 -8.56 -5.56
C ASN A 14 -2.06 -8.05 -4.41
N LEU A 15 -2.24 -6.79 -4.03
CA LEU A 15 -1.56 -6.17 -2.91
C LEU A 15 -2.59 -5.67 -1.90
N GLN A 16 -2.39 -6.00 -0.63
CA GLN A 16 -3.19 -5.47 0.47
C GLN A 16 -2.29 -4.77 1.47
N LEU A 17 -2.45 -3.45 1.59
CA LEU A 17 -1.73 -2.60 2.52
C LEU A 17 -2.62 -2.30 3.72
N GLU A 18 -2.14 -2.58 4.92
CA GLU A 18 -2.77 -2.15 6.17
C GLU A 18 -1.78 -1.28 6.93
N THR A 19 -2.20 -0.06 7.29
CA THR A 19 -1.33 0.85 8.03
C THR A 19 -2.12 1.84 8.89
N PRO A 20 -1.64 2.13 10.11
CA PRO A 20 -2.03 3.34 10.82
C PRO A 20 -1.87 4.57 9.93
N LEU A 21 -2.91 5.41 9.84
CA LEU A 21 -2.86 6.66 9.06
C LEU A 21 -1.74 7.56 9.53
N ALA A 22 -1.39 7.52 10.82
CA ALA A 22 -0.29 8.28 11.38
C ALA A 22 1.06 8.00 10.70
N ASN A 23 1.27 6.80 10.13
CA ASN A 23 2.47 6.50 9.34
C ASN A 23 2.52 7.28 8.02
N LEU A 24 1.35 7.69 7.50
CA LEU A 24 1.21 8.33 6.18
C LEU A 24 1.06 9.84 6.30
N VAL A 25 0.17 10.32 7.16
CA VAL A 25 -0.12 11.75 7.33
C VAL A 25 0.48 12.38 8.59
N GLY A 26 0.94 11.55 9.52
CA GLY A 26 1.75 12.01 10.64
C GLY A 26 1.00 12.58 11.84
N PHE A 27 -0.30 12.30 11.96
CA PHE A 27 -1.12 12.62 13.12
C PHE A 27 -2.09 11.46 13.41
N GLU A 28 -2.49 11.31 14.68
CA GLU A 28 -3.27 10.17 15.18
C GLU A 28 -4.77 10.48 15.38
N HIS A 29 -5.18 11.73 15.15
CA HIS A 29 -6.55 12.21 15.40
C HIS A 29 -7.30 12.54 14.11
N ALA A 30 -8.63 12.63 14.21
CA ALA A 30 -9.44 13.13 13.10
C ALA A 30 -8.99 14.54 12.65
N PRO A 31 -8.99 14.84 11.33
CA PRO A 31 -8.52 16.11 10.79
C PRO A 31 -9.47 17.24 11.20
N ARG A 32 -8.96 18.22 11.95
CA ARG A 32 -9.72 19.39 12.42
C ARG A 32 -9.46 20.61 11.57
N THR A 33 -8.22 20.77 11.09
CA THR A 33 -7.82 21.92 10.28
C THR A 33 -7.90 21.62 8.79
N ASP A 34 -8.03 22.66 7.97
CA ASP A 34 -8.01 22.50 6.51
C ASP A 34 -6.68 21.94 6.00
N GLN A 35 -5.57 22.20 6.71
CA GLN A 35 -4.28 21.60 6.42
C GLN A 35 -4.32 20.07 6.59
N GLN A 36 -4.90 19.58 7.69
CA GLN A 36 -5.04 18.14 7.92
C GLN A 36 -5.99 17.50 6.90
N LYS A 37 -7.11 18.15 6.57
CA LYS A 37 -8.03 17.68 5.51
C LYS A 37 -7.34 17.61 4.15
N ARG A 38 -6.49 18.60 3.81
CA ARG A 38 -5.66 18.57 2.59
C ARG A 38 -4.65 17.43 2.60
N ALA A 39 -4.00 17.17 3.75
CA ALA A 39 -3.05 16.07 3.88
C ALA A 39 -3.70 14.69 3.64
N ILE A 40 -4.90 14.46 4.15
CA ILE A 40 -5.66 13.22 3.89
C ILE A 40 -5.98 13.07 2.40
N ARG A 41 -6.44 14.14 1.74
CA ARG A 41 -6.72 14.09 0.28
C ARG A 41 -5.45 13.82 -0.54
N ALA A 42 -4.36 14.54 -0.25
CA ALA A 42 -3.09 14.35 -0.93
C ALA A 42 -2.52 12.93 -0.74
N MET A 43 -2.66 12.37 0.47
CA MET A 43 -2.30 10.98 0.75
C MET A 43 -3.11 10.02 -0.13
N ALA A 44 -4.44 10.18 -0.18
CA ALA A 44 -5.30 9.31 -0.98
C ALA A 44 -5.02 9.45 -2.50
N GLU A 45 -4.81 10.67 -2.99
CA GLU A 45 -4.41 10.94 -4.38
C GLU A 45 -3.08 10.26 -4.71
N ARG A 46 -2.09 10.35 -3.82
CA ARG A 46 -0.80 9.69 -4.01
C ARG A 46 -0.95 8.17 -4.07
N LEU A 47 -1.71 7.58 -3.16
CA LEU A 47 -1.96 6.13 -3.11
C LEU A 47 -2.69 5.62 -4.36
N ARG A 48 -3.61 6.40 -4.92
CA ARG A 48 -4.30 6.07 -6.19
C ARG A 48 -3.34 6.00 -7.39
N GLN A 49 -2.17 6.63 -7.32
CA GLN A 49 -1.11 6.46 -8.31
C GLN A 49 -0.30 5.18 -8.01
N ALA A 50 -0.98 4.03 -8.02
CA ALA A 50 -0.41 2.77 -7.55
C ALA A 50 0.88 2.37 -8.29
N GLY A 51 0.97 2.58 -9.61
CA GLY A 51 2.17 2.28 -10.39
C GLY A 51 3.42 3.09 -10.00
N GLU A 52 3.24 4.24 -9.33
CA GLU A 52 4.31 5.08 -8.80
C GLU A 52 4.72 4.69 -7.37
N ILE A 53 4.01 3.74 -6.76
CA ILE A 53 4.22 3.27 -5.38
C ILE A 53 4.63 1.80 -5.35
N PHE A 54 4.03 1.01 -6.23
CA PHE A 54 4.26 -0.40 -6.36
C PHE A 54 4.77 -0.63 -7.76
N THR A 55 6.04 -1.01 -7.86
CA THR A 55 6.71 -1.24 -9.14
C THR A 55 7.05 -2.72 -9.22
N PRO A 56 6.20 -3.54 -9.86
CA PRO A 56 6.51 -4.94 -10.14
C PRO A 56 7.71 -5.05 -11.10
N SER A 57 8.27 -6.25 -11.23
CA SER A 57 9.33 -6.53 -12.21
C SER A 57 8.98 -5.96 -13.60
N PRO A 58 9.76 -5.03 -14.18
CA PRO A 58 9.39 -4.35 -15.43
C PRO A 58 9.14 -5.30 -16.61
N ALA A 59 9.88 -6.42 -16.64
CA ALA A 59 9.71 -7.46 -17.66
C ALA A 59 8.36 -8.19 -17.59
N ALA A 60 7.63 -8.09 -16.47
CA ALA A 60 6.29 -8.65 -16.30
C ALA A 60 5.19 -7.81 -16.93
N ARG A 61 5.47 -6.55 -17.28
CA ARG A 61 4.54 -5.61 -17.95
C ARG A 61 3.19 -5.51 -17.24
N CYS A 62 3.25 -5.25 -15.93
CA CYS A 62 2.06 -5.14 -15.11
C CYS A 62 1.40 -3.75 -15.27
N THR A 63 0.07 -3.73 -15.35
CA THR A 63 -0.75 -2.52 -15.39
C THR A 63 -1.74 -2.52 -14.22
N THR A 64 -2.01 -1.35 -13.63
CA THR A 64 -2.98 -1.23 -12.54
C THR A 64 -4.40 -1.45 -13.07
N VAL A 65 -5.13 -2.36 -12.44
CA VAL A 65 -6.53 -2.69 -12.75
C VAL A 65 -7.47 -1.94 -11.82
N SER A 66 -7.22 -2.00 -10.50
CA SER A 66 -8.03 -1.32 -9.50
C SER A 66 -7.19 -0.82 -8.33
N VAL A 67 -7.70 0.24 -7.70
CA VAL A 67 -7.18 0.79 -6.45
C VAL A 67 -8.36 1.18 -5.58
N GLU A 68 -8.48 0.50 -4.44
CA GLU A 68 -9.51 0.76 -3.43
C GLU A 68 -8.84 1.18 -2.14
N LEU A 69 -9.33 2.26 -1.54
CA LEU A 69 -8.79 2.81 -0.30
C LEU A 69 -9.95 2.98 0.68
N GLU A 70 -9.84 2.31 1.82
CA GLU A 70 -10.82 2.32 2.88
C GLU A 70 -10.20 2.92 4.13
N SER A 71 -10.86 3.94 4.67
CA SER A 71 -10.51 4.52 5.96
C SER A 71 -11.68 5.35 6.49
N PRO A 72 -11.90 5.38 7.80
CA PRO A 72 -12.90 6.25 8.42
C PRO A 72 -12.77 7.73 8.02
N LEU A 73 -11.55 8.18 7.70
CA LEU A 73 -11.28 9.57 7.32
C LEU A 73 -11.48 9.87 5.82
N LEU A 74 -11.70 8.84 5.00
CA LEU A 74 -11.94 8.97 3.55
C LEU A 74 -13.44 8.91 3.20
N GLN A 75 -14.29 8.47 4.14
CA GLN A 75 -15.72 8.42 3.93
C GLN A 75 -16.37 9.80 4.14
N PRO A 76 -17.40 10.15 3.35
CA PRO A 76 -18.14 11.40 3.50
C PRO A 76 -19.08 11.40 4.72
N SER A 77 -19.34 10.24 5.33
CA SER A 77 -20.23 10.06 6.47
C SER A 77 -19.46 9.90 7.78
N PRO A 78 -19.98 10.37 8.92
CA PRO A 78 -19.28 10.29 10.19
C PRO A 78 -19.05 8.83 10.60
N PRO A 79 -17.89 8.50 11.20
CA PRO A 79 -17.60 7.15 11.64
C PRO A 79 -18.57 6.73 12.75
N SER A 80 -19.20 5.58 12.57
CA SER A 80 -20.05 4.96 13.57
C SER A 80 -19.15 4.27 14.60
N GLY A 81 -18.87 4.96 15.71
CA GLY A 81 -18.37 4.42 16.99
C GLY A 81 -17.31 3.31 16.94
N GLY A 82 -16.05 3.70 17.11
CA GLY A 82 -14.97 2.78 17.47
C GLY A 82 -13.71 3.54 17.90
N ASP A 83 -13.26 3.33 19.13
CA ASP A 83 -12.02 3.91 19.72
C ASP A 83 -10.73 3.26 19.17
N GLY A 84 -10.74 2.77 17.93
CA GLY A 84 -9.57 2.20 17.27
C GLY A 84 -8.88 3.24 16.41
N HIS A 85 -7.55 3.30 16.46
CA HIS A 85 -6.71 4.13 15.60
C HIS A 85 -7.26 4.17 14.16
N ALA A 86 -7.28 5.36 13.56
CA ALA A 86 -7.74 5.49 12.19
C ALA A 86 -6.71 4.79 11.28
N ASP A 87 -7.00 3.55 10.93
CA ASP A 87 -6.20 2.77 10.00
C ASP A 87 -6.63 3.08 8.56
N LEU A 88 -5.74 2.75 7.64
CA LEU A 88 -5.98 2.74 6.22
C LEU A 88 -5.77 1.31 5.72
N ASP A 89 -6.80 0.81 5.06
CA ASP A 89 -6.76 -0.40 4.25
C ASP A 89 -6.71 0.00 2.78
N GLY A 90 -5.76 -0.56 2.04
CA GLY A 90 -5.57 -0.30 0.62
C GLY A 90 -5.46 -1.59 -0.17
N SER A 91 -6.31 -1.76 -1.17
CA SER A 91 -6.30 -2.90 -2.09
C SER A 91 -5.87 -2.42 -3.47
N PHE A 92 -4.82 -3.03 -4.01
CA PHE A 92 -4.26 -2.70 -5.32
C PHE A 92 -4.16 -3.96 -6.17
N VAL A 93 -4.78 -3.94 -7.34
CA VAL A 93 -4.74 -5.07 -8.28
C VAL A 93 -3.99 -4.66 -9.53
N PHE A 94 -3.04 -5.50 -9.94
CA PHE A 94 -2.32 -5.34 -11.19
C PHE A 94 -2.51 -6.59 -12.06
N ARG A 95 -2.54 -6.39 -13.38
CA ARG A 95 -2.52 -7.47 -14.36
C ARG A 95 -1.26 -7.42 -15.19
N CYS A 96 -0.56 -8.54 -15.30
CA CYS A 96 0.77 -8.67 -15.88
C CYS A 96 0.72 -9.50 -17.16
N GLU A 97 1.16 -8.93 -18.29
CA GLU A 97 1.19 -9.66 -19.57
C GLU A 97 2.19 -10.82 -19.56
N ASN A 98 3.24 -10.74 -18.73
CA ASN A 98 4.27 -11.77 -18.62
C ASN A 98 4.50 -12.16 -17.15
N ALA A 99 3.55 -12.89 -16.58
CA ALA A 99 3.59 -13.35 -15.19
C ALA A 99 4.86 -14.14 -14.82
N ALA A 100 5.45 -14.88 -15.77
CA ALA A 100 6.67 -15.65 -15.53
C ALA A 100 7.90 -14.76 -15.23
N ALA A 101 7.86 -13.49 -15.64
CA ALA A 101 8.88 -12.48 -15.35
C ALA A 101 8.60 -11.69 -14.06
N LEU A 102 7.47 -11.92 -13.39
CA LEU A 102 7.13 -11.29 -12.11
C LEU A 102 7.83 -12.00 -10.96
N ARG A 103 8.97 -11.44 -10.51
CA ARG A 103 9.87 -12.04 -9.51
C ARG A 103 10.05 -11.18 -8.27
N ASP A 104 9.67 -9.91 -8.37
CA ASP A 104 9.90 -8.95 -7.32
C ASP A 104 8.93 -7.77 -7.40
N LEU A 105 8.87 -7.05 -6.28
CA LEU A 105 8.11 -5.82 -6.12
C LEU A 105 8.98 -4.80 -5.39
N GLU A 106 9.18 -3.64 -6.01
CA GLU A 106 9.71 -2.46 -5.31
C GLU A 106 8.56 -1.63 -4.72
N VAL A 107 8.73 -1.22 -3.47
CA VAL A 107 7.75 -0.47 -2.67
C VAL A 107 8.27 0.94 -2.41
N GLY A 108 7.73 1.90 -3.15
CA GLY A 108 8.01 3.34 -3.10
C GLY A 108 7.31 4.11 -1.97
N LEU A 109 6.58 3.45 -1.07
CA LEU A 109 5.85 4.11 0.03
C LEU A 109 6.76 4.98 0.91
N PHE A 110 7.98 4.53 1.20
CA PHE A 110 8.94 5.26 2.05
C PHE A 110 9.32 6.64 1.50
N ALA A 111 9.38 6.78 0.17
CA ALA A 111 9.70 8.05 -0.47
C ALA A 111 8.52 9.04 -0.39
N SER A 112 7.29 8.52 -0.46
CA SER A 112 6.07 9.32 -0.42
C SER A 112 5.65 9.67 1.01
N PHE A 113 5.99 8.79 1.97
CA PHE A 113 5.57 8.88 3.37
C PHE A 113 6.79 8.69 4.30
N PRO A 114 7.58 9.76 4.57
CA PRO A 114 8.85 9.65 5.31
C PRO A 114 8.71 9.17 6.76
N LYS A 115 7.51 9.27 7.34
CA LYS A 115 7.20 8.76 8.69
C LYS A 115 7.00 7.24 8.71
N LEU A 116 6.75 6.61 7.58
CA LEU A 116 6.75 5.16 7.47
C LEU A 116 8.19 4.66 7.56
N ARG A 117 8.50 3.88 8.60
CA ARG A 117 9.87 3.38 8.85
C ARG A 117 10.06 1.90 8.58
N ARG A 118 8.96 1.14 8.57
CA ARG A 118 8.98 -0.31 8.42
C ARG A 118 7.69 -0.80 7.79
N ILE A 119 7.83 -1.74 6.85
CA ILE A 119 6.73 -2.54 6.31
C ILE A 119 7.09 -4.00 6.54
N ASP A 120 6.25 -4.73 7.26
CA ASP A 120 6.35 -6.18 7.36
C ASP A 120 5.55 -6.78 6.18
N VAL A 121 6.22 -7.54 5.32
CA VAL A 121 5.68 -8.04 4.04
C VAL A 121 5.48 -9.55 4.12
N GLN A 122 4.34 -10.03 3.66
CA GLN A 122 4.06 -11.45 3.43
C GLN A 122 3.79 -11.66 1.94
N VAL A 123 4.43 -12.66 1.36
CA VAL A 123 4.27 -13.00 -0.06
C VAL A 123 3.70 -14.40 -0.18
N ALA A 124 2.63 -14.55 -0.93
CA ALA A 124 2.10 -15.81 -1.44
C ALA A 124 2.36 -15.85 -2.96
N GLY A 125 3.49 -16.43 -3.34
CA GLY A 125 3.92 -16.51 -4.74
C GLY A 125 3.87 -17.93 -5.29
N PRO A 126 4.16 -18.13 -6.59
CA PRO A 126 4.17 -19.44 -7.22
C PRO A 126 5.21 -20.41 -6.65
N ARG A 127 6.22 -19.90 -5.92
CA ARG A 127 7.26 -20.69 -5.24
C ARG A 127 6.93 -21.00 -3.78
N GLY A 128 5.76 -20.60 -3.30
CA GLY A 128 5.32 -20.76 -1.92
C GLY A 128 5.20 -19.43 -1.17
N GLN A 129 5.08 -19.52 0.16
CA GLN A 129 4.91 -18.38 1.03
C GLN A 129 6.25 -17.94 1.64
N SER A 130 6.47 -16.63 1.72
CA SER A 130 7.64 -16.05 2.36
C SER A 130 7.29 -14.77 3.11
N ALA A 131 8.18 -14.33 3.99
CA ALA A 131 8.04 -13.06 4.68
C ALA A 131 9.34 -12.25 4.55
N ALA A 132 9.20 -10.94 4.45
CA ALA A 132 10.30 -10.00 4.36
C ALA A 132 9.99 -8.75 5.19
N ARG A 133 11.04 -8.01 5.52
CA ARG A 133 10.90 -6.72 6.19
C ARG A 133 11.55 -5.65 5.32
N LEU A 134 10.77 -4.63 4.97
CA LEU A 134 11.24 -3.50 4.20
C LEU A 134 11.51 -2.29 5.10
N SER A 135 12.45 -1.46 4.65
CA SER A 135 12.87 -0.21 5.26
C SER A 135 13.21 0.80 4.15
N PRO A 136 13.43 2.09 4.48
CA PRO A 136 13.88 3.07 3.49
C PRO A 136 15.15 2.66 2.72
N GLN A 137 16.03 1.85 3.35
CA GLN A 137 17.26 1.34 2.75
C GLN A 137 17.05 0.05 1.94
N GLN A 138 16.00 -0.72 2.25
CA GLN A 138 15.66 -1.98 1.56
C GLN A 138 14.18 -1.98 1.21
N ARG A 139 13.88 -1.56 -0.01
CA ARG A 139 12.51 -1.28 -0.48
C ARG A 139 11.94 -2.37 -1.39
N ARG A 140 12.70 -3.44 -1.63
CA ARG A 140 12.34 -4.51 -2.56
C ARG A 140 12.12 -5.82 -1.84
N VAL A 141 11.08 -6.53 -2.24
CA VAL A 141 10.81 -7.92 -1.86
C VAL A 141 10.85 -8.79 -3.12
N SER A 142 11.36 -10.00 -3.00
CA SER A 142 11.47 -10.96 -4.11
C SER A 142 10.95 -12.32 -3.68
N TRP A 143 10.43 -13.10 -4.63
CA TRP A 143 9.86 -14.43 -4.41
C TRP A 143 10.08 -15.34 -5.58
#